data_AF-A0AA87RHQ0-F1
#
_entry.id   AF-A0AA87RHQ0-F1
#
_cell.length_a   1.000
_cell.length_b   1.000
_cell.length_c   1.000
_cell.angle_alpha   90.00
_cell.angle_beta   90.00
_cell.angle_gamma   90.00
#
_symmetry.space_group_name_H-M   'P 1'
#
loop_
_entity.id
_entity.type
_entity.pdbx_description
1 polymer ?
#
loop_
_entity_poly.entity_id
_entity_poly.type
_entity_poly.pdbx_seq_one_letter_code
_entity_poly.pdbx_strand_id
1 'polypeptide(L)' 'MNATTVLSFVVAMVFVVGGLLLMGYSFETPGFELIMFSAGAVAEFIGVAIPALLARSVTRKSSRQ' A
#
# COMPACT_ATOMS: atom_id res chain seq x y z
N MET A 1 5.01 -17.98 -10.60
CA MET A 1 4.25 -16.85 -10.01
C MET A 1 3.29 -16.32 -11.06
N ASN A 2 2.02 -16.11 -10.73
CA ASN A 2 1.06 -15.51 -11.66
C ASN A 2 1.35 -14.02 -11.84
N ALA A 3 1.10 -13.48 -13.04
CA ALA A 3 1.32 -12.07 -13.36
C ALA A 3 0.56 -11.14 -12.40
N THR A 4 -0.66 -11.51 -11.99
CA THR A 4 -1.47 -10.77 -11.02
C THR A 4 -0.81 -10.67 -9.65
N THR A 5 -0.09 -11.71 -9.21
CA THR A 5 0.63 -11.73 -7.93
C THR A 5 1.81 -10.78 -7.97
N VAL A 6 2.57 -10.79 -9.07
CA VAL A 6 3.70 -9.87 -9.28
C VAL A 6 3.20 -8.43 -9.32
N LEU A 7 2.13 -8.16 -10.07
CA LEU A 7 1.56 -6.81 -10.18
C LEU A 7 1.07 -6.29 -8.81
N SER A 8 0.36 -7.14 -8.05
CA SER A 8 -0.13 -6.76 -6.72
C SER A 8 1.01 -6.44 -5.75
N PHE A 9 2.10 -7.20 -5.83
CA PHE A 9 3.30 -6.96 -5.02
C PHE A 9 3.99 -5.65 -5.39
N VAL A 10 4.16 -5.38 -6.69
CA VAL A 10 4.76 -4.12 -7.17
C VAL A 10 3.92 -2.92 -6.74
N VAL A 11 2.59 -3.00 -6.90
CA VAL A 11 1.68 -1.94 -6.46
C VAL A 11 1.79 -1.73 -4.96
N ALA A 12 1.79 -2.80 -4.15
CA ALA A 12 1.96 -2.69 -2.71
C ALA A 12 3.29 -2.02 -2.34
N MET A 13 4.40 -2.37 -3.00
CA MET A 13 5.69 -1.69 -2.78
C MET A 13 5.63 -0.20 -3.10
N VAL A 14 5.00 0.19 -4.21
CA VAL A 14 4.87 1.61 -4.58
C VAL A 14 4.09 2.38 -3.52
N PHE A 15 3.01 1.81 -3.01
CA PHE A 15 2.20 2.45 -1.96
C PHE A 15 2.96 2.58 -0.63
N VAL A 16 3.70 1.55 -0.22
CA VAL A 16 4.49 1.60 1.03
C VAL A 16 5.66 2.56 0.91
N VAL A 17 6.52 2.40 -0.11
CA VAL A 17 7.71 3.25 -0.29
C VAL A 17 7.30 4.68 -0.60
N GLY A 18 6.33 4.86 -1.50
CA GLY A 18 5.80 6.18 -1.84
C GLY A 18 5.13 6.87 -0.65
N GLY A 19 4.37 6.13 0.16
CA GLY A 19 3.76 6.65 1.39
C GLY A 19 4.79 7.15 2.39
N LEU A 20 5.82 6.35 2.67
CA LEU A 20 6.92 6.73 3.57
C LEU A 20 7.70 7.94 3.06
N LEU A 21 7.99 8.01 1.76
CA LEU A 21 8.64 9.17 1.15
C LEU A 21 7.78 10.42 1.28
N LEU A 22 6.47 10.33 1.01
CA LEU A 22 5.57 11.47 1.11
C LEU A 22 5.45 11.98 2.55
N MET A 23 5.45 11.07 3.53
CA MET A 23 5.51 11.43 4.96
C MET A 23 6.84 12.11 5.31
N GLY A 24 7.97 11.62 4.78
CA GLY A 24 9.27 12.27 4.96
C GLY A 24 9.30 13.69 4.38
N TYR A 25 8.84 13.86 3.15
CA TYR A 25 8.76 15.16 2.47
C TYR A 25 7.81 16.15 3.14
N SER A 26 6.87 15.67 3.96
CA SER A 26 5.97 16.55 4.71
C SER A 26 6.72 17.52 5.63
N PHE A 27 7.89 17.12 6.15
CA PHE A 27 8.72 17.98 7.00
C PHE A 27 9.54 19.00 6.21
N GLU A 28 9.71 18.78 4.91
CA GLU A 28 10.48 19.66 4.03
C GLU A 28 9.60 20.67 3.27
N THR A 29 8.27 20.56 3.39
CA THR A 29 7.34 21.34 2.56
C THR A 29 6.36 22.17 3.42
N PRO A 30 6.76 23.40 3.78
CA PRO A 30 5.96 24.29 4.60
C PRO A 30 4.58 24.57 4.00
N GLY A 31 3.53 24.50 4.84
CA GLY A 31 2.14 24.76 4.46
C GLY A 31 1.36 23.57 3.90
N PHE A 32 2.01 22.43 3.63
CA PHE A 32 1.37 21.19 3.16
C PHE A 32 1.69 19.97 4.04
N GLU A 33 2.26 20.19 5.22
CA GLU A 33 2.82 19.14 6.08
C GLU A 33 1.75 18.11 6.43
N LEU A 34 0.61 18.57 6.97
CA LEU A 34 -0.49 17.69 7.37
C LEU A 34 -1.09 16.90 6.21
N ILE A 35 -1.22 17.51 5.03
CA ILE A 35 -1.82 16.87 3.86
C ILE A 35 -0.88 15.78 3.33
N MET A 36 0.41 16.09 3.19
CA MET A 36 1.37 15.10 2.69
C MET A 36 1.63 13.97 3.68
N PHE A 37 1.69 14.28 4.98
CA PHE A 37 1.81 13.26 6.01
C PHE A 37 0.59 12.33 6.04
N SER A 38 -0.63 12.89 6.05
CA SER A 38 -1.85 12.09 6.08
C SER A 38 -2.07 11.30 4.79
N ALA A 39 -1.78 11.88 3.62
CA ALA A 39 -1.82 11.16 2.35
C ALA A 39 -0.83 9.99 2.32
N GLY A 40 0.38 10.19 2.85
CA GLY A 40 1.38 9.13 2.93
C GLY A 40 0.98 8.02 3.91
N ALA A 41 0.39 8.37 5.05
CA ALA A 41 -0.15 7.40 6.00
C ALA A 41 -1.30 6.57 5.40
N VAL A 42 -2.20 7.19 4.62
CA VAL A 42 -3.26 6.49 3.89
C VAL A 42 -2.68 5.57 2.82
N ALA A 43 -1.66 6.03 2.08
CA ALA A 43 -0.97 5.21 1.10
C ALA A 43 -0.33 3.97 1.74
N GLU A 44 0.29 4.12 2.91
CA GLU A 44 0.86 3.00 3.66
C GLU A 44 -0.22 2.00 4.09
N PHE A 45 -1.34 2.49 4.61
CA PHE A 45 -2.48 1.64 4.99
C PHE A 45 -3.00 0.82 3.80
N ILE A 46 -3.13 1.44 2.62
CA ILE A 46 -3.54 0.76 1.39
C ILE A 46 -2.48 -0.29 0.98
N GLY A 47 -1.20 0.08 1.02
CA GLY A 47 -0.08 -0.80 0.66
C GLY A 47 -0.03 -2.07 1.51
N VAL A 48 -0.28 -1.96 2.81
CA VAL A 48 -0.34 -3.09 3.75
C VAL A 48 -1.65 -3.89 3.60
N ALA A 49 -2.76 -3.24 3.27
CA ALA A 49 -4.04 -3.92 3.09
C ALA A 49 -4.07 -4.83 1.85
N ILE A 50 -3.39 -4.47 0.76
CA ILE A 50 -3.40 -5.24 -0.50
C ILE A 50 -2.93 -6.70 -0.30
N PRO A 51 -1.76 -6.99 0.31
CA PRO A 51 -1.34 -8.36 0.61
C PRO A 51 -2.33 -9.11 1.51
N ALA A 52 -2.86 -8.45 2.55
CA ALA A 52 -3.79 -9.04 3.50
C ALA A 52 -5.13 -9.44 2.84
N LEU A 53 -5.63 -8.61 1.92
CA LEU A 53 -6.85 -8.88 1.14
C LEU A 53 -6.63 -9.98 0.09
N LEU A 54 -5.46 -10.02 -0.56
CA LEU A 54 -5.11 -11.11 -1.47
C LEU A 54 -5.02 -12.45 -0.72
N ALA A 55 -4.37 -12.47 0.45
CA ALA A 55 -4.25 -13.67 1.28
C ALA A 55 -5.63 -14.26 1.63
N ARG A 56 -6.56 -13.40 2.10
CA ARG A 56 -7.95 -13.81 2.40
C ARG A 56 -8.71 -14.35 1.19
N SER A 57 -8.46 -13.77 0.02
CA SER A 57 -9.12 -14.18 -1.24
C SER A 57 -8.67 -15.56 -1.70
N VAL A 58 -7.38 -15.89 -1.52
CA VAL A 58 -6.85 -17.24 -1.80
C VAL A 58 -7.45 -18.28 -0.85
N THR A 59 -7.56 -17.99 0.45
CA THR A 59 -8.12 -18.94 1.43
C THR A 59 -9.60 -19.26 1.15
N ARG A 60 -10.41 -18.26 0.79
CA ARG A 60 -11.84 -18.46 0.45
C ARG A 60 -12.06 -19.31 -0.79
N LYS A 61 -11.15 -19.26 -1.76
CA LYS A 61 -11.27 -20.07 -2.99
C LYS A 61 -11.01 -21.56 -2.72
N SER A 62 -10.12 -21.86 -1.76
CA SER A 62 -9.78 -23.23 -1.36
C SER A 62 -10.94 -23.96 -0.66
N SER A 63 -11.78 -23.28 0.12
CA SER A 63 -12.89 -23.92 0.84
C SER A 63 -14.14 -24.19 -0.01
N ARG A 64 -14.12 -23.86 -1.31
CA ARG A 64 -15.23 -24.06 -2.25
C ARG A 64 -14.93 -25.09 -3.34
N GLN A 65 -13.70 -25.64 -3.35
CA GLN A 65 -13.36 -26.83 -4.13
C GLN A 65 -13.44 -28.06 -3.25
#